data_AF-A0A8K0CMU8-F1
#
_entry.id   AF-A0A8K0CMU8-F1
#
_cell.length_a   1.000
_cell.length_b   1.000
_cell.length_c   1.000
_cell.angle_alpha   90.00
_cell.angle_beta   90.00
_cell.angle_gamma   90.00
#
_symmetry.space_group_name_H-M   'P 1'
#
loop_
_entity.id
_entity.type
_entity.pdbx_description
1 polymer ?
#
loop_
_entity_poly.entity_id
_entity_poly.type
_entity_poly.pdbx_seq_one_letter_code
_entity_poly.pdbx_strand_id
1 'polypeptide(L)'
;MALFPFYNYHCDNCEKTLSSHPKEAKINFDFVWGSTAIGIGKGQAEELLSAIDMPTPSPKFYRKLENDVGRVWEMQFQSKMKKAADEEKKLAIEAGDIEEGIPFIIVIVDGGWAKHYRT
;
A
#
# COMPACT_ATOMS: atom_id res chain seq x y z
N MET A 1 -17.04 8.64 6.87
CA MET A 1 -17.45 7.35 7.47
C MET A 1 -16.32 6.36 7.26
N ALA A 2 -16.06 5.47 8.22
CA ALA A 2 -15.01 4.44 8.17
C ALA A 2 -15.67 3.06 8.01
N LEU A 3 -14.94 2.06 7.49
CA LEU A 3 -15.42 0.67 7.29
C LEU A 3 -15.92 0.02 8.58
N PHE A 4 -15.32 0.41 9.70
CA PHE A 4 -15.73 -0.01 11.03
C PHE A 4 -15.89 1.25 11.88
N PRO A 5 -17.12 1.73 12.09
CA PRO A 5 -17.35 2.86 12.99
C PRO A 5 -16.99 2.42 14.42
N PHE A 6 -16.28 3.29 15.13
CA PHE A 6 -16.01 3.07 16.55
C PHE A 6 -17.29 3.35 17.33
N TYR A 7 -17.84 2.34 17.99
CA TYR A 7 -19.04 2.48 18.81
C TYR A 7 -18.66 2.39 20.28
N ASN A 8 -19.06 3.40 21.04
CA ASN A 8 -19.06 3.37 22.49
C ASN A 8 -20.48 3.01 22.96
N TYR A 9 -20.61 1.88 23.63
CA TYR A 9 -21.83 1.48 24.29
C TYR A 9 -21.73 1.88 25.76
N HIS A 10 -22.59 2.78 26.20
CA HIS A 10 -22.73 3.13 27.61
C HIS A 10 -23.81 2.25 28.24
N CYS A 11 -23.48 1.59 29.36
CA CYS A 11 -24.42 0.82 30.17
C CYS A 11 -24.95 1.69 31.31
N ASP A 12 -26.19 2.17 31.22
CA ASP A 12 -26.77 3.03 32.27
C ASP A 12 -26.98 2.30 33.61
N ASN A 13 -27.11 0.97 33.58
CA ASN A 13 -27.31 0.16 34.79
C ASN A 13 -26.00 -0.11 35.55
N CYS A 14 -24.85 -0.01 34.88
CA CYS A 14 -23.56 -0.40 35.43
C CYS A 14 -22.47 0.66 35.28
N GLU A 15 -22.80 1.82 34.71
CA GLU A 15 -21.95 2.99 34.43
C GLU A 15 -20.63 2.65 33.69
N LYS A 16 -20.64 1.56 32.93
CA LYS A 16 -19.47 1.11 32.16
C LYS A 16 -19.65 1.45 30.69
N THR A 17 -18.59 2.01 30.11
CA THR A 17 -18.48 2.20 28.67
C THR A 17 -17.73 1.03 28.05
N LEU A 18 -18.40 0.25 27.21
CA LEU A 18 -17.82 -0.79 26.37
C LEU A 18 -17.51 -0.19 25.00
N SER A 19 -16.30 -0.42 24.48
CA SER A 19 -15.94 -0.02 23.12
C SER A 19 -15.98 -1.24 22.19
N SER A 20 -16.51 -1.07 20.98
CA SER A 20 -16.76 -2.18 20.05
C SER A 20 -15.50 -2.93 19.60
N HIS A 21 -14.31 -2.32 19.68
CA HIS A 21 -13.04 -2.96 19.33
C HIS A 21 -11.86 -2.39 20.16
N PRO A 22 -10.77 -3.17 20.35
CA PRO A 22 -9.55 -2.66 20.94
C PRO A 22 -9.02 -1.47 20.12
N LYS A 23 -8.28 -0.57 20.78
CA LYS A 23 -7.73 0.70 20.26
C LYS A 23 -6.85 0.59 18.99
N GLU A 24 -6.71 -0.60 18.39
CA GLU A 24 -5.73 -0.94 17.36
C GLU A 24 -6.33 -1.57 16.08
N ALA A 25 -7.63 -1.46 15.82
CA ALA A 25 -8.17 -1.94 14.54
C ALA A 25 -7.72 -1.03 13.38
N LYS A 26 -6.53 -1.30 12.82
CA LYS A 26 -5.99 -0.70 11.58
C LYS A 26 -6.70 -1.19 10.31
N ILE A 27 -7.78 -1.95 10.45
CA ILE A 27 -8.52 -2.59 9.35
C ILE A 27 -8.86 -1.66 8.17
N ASN A 28 -9.15 -0.37 8.42
CA ASN A 28 -9.36 0.59 7.35
C ASN A 28 -8.08 0.82 6.52
N PHE A 29 -6.95 1.01 7.21
CA PHE A 29 -5.64 1.15 6.59
C PHE A 29 -5.24 -0.14 5.89
N ASP A 30 -5.43 -1.29 6.53
CA ASP A 30 -5.09 -2.60 5.96
C ASP A 30 -5.94 -2.96 4.74
N PHE A 31 -7.22 -2.57 4.73
CA PHE A 31 -8.09 -2.73 3.57
C PHE A 31 -7.63 -1.89 2.39
N VAL A 32 -7.29 -0.61 2.63
CA VAL A 32 -6.73 0.26 1.58
C VAL A 32 -5.37 -0.27 1.11
N TRP A 33 -4.52 -0.72 2.04
CA TRP A 33 -3.25 -1.35 1.71
C TRP A 33 -3.43 -2.57 0.80
N GLY A 34 -4.34 -3.48 1.16
CA GLY A 34 -4.66 -4.66 0.36
C GLY A 34 -5.21 -4.29 -1.01
N SER A 35 -6.11 -3.30 -1.06
CA SER A 35 -6.70 -2.77 -2.29
C SER A 35 -5.62 -2.22 -3.24
N THR A 36 -4.71 -1.40 -2.73
CA THR A 36 -3.58 -0.88 -3.51
C THR A 36 -2.64 -1.99 -3.98
N ALA A 37 -2.38 -2.99 -3.13
CA ALA A 37 -1.51 -4.13 -3.46
C ALA A 37 -2.04 -4.99 -4.61
N ILE A 38 -3.35 -5.14 -4.73
CA ILE A 38 -4.00 -5.87 -5.85
C ILE A 38 -4.31 -4.96 -7.05
N GLY A 39 -3.90 -3.69 -7.00
CA GLY A 39 -4.05 -2.74 -8.10
C GLY A 39 -5.47 -2.20 -8.29
N ILE A 40 -6.31 -2.24 -7.25
CA ILE A 40 -7.67 -1.68 -7.31
C ILE A 40 -7.74 -0.32 -6.61
N GLY A 41 -8.54 0.57 -7.18
CA GLY A 41 -8.81 1.89 -6.62
C GLY A 41 -10.08 1.94 -5.77
N LYS A 42 -10.38 3.12 -5.22
CA LYS A 42 -11.59 3.39 -4.43
C LYS A 42 -12.88 2.83 -5.06
N GLY A 43 -13.10 3.03 -6.35
CA GLY A 43 -14.36 2.63 -7.00
C GLY A 43 -14.61 1.12 -6.94
N GLN A 44 -13.57 0.32 -7.22
CA GLN A 44 -13.62 -1.14 -7.13
C GLN A 44 -13.67 -1.61 -5.67
N ALA A 45 -12.99 -0.91 -4.77
CA ALA A 45 -13.09 -1.18 -3.34
C ALA A 45 -14.51 -0.92 -2.81
N GLU A 46 -15.18 0.14 -3.27
CA GLU A 46 -16.58 0.42 -2.95
C GLU A 46 -17.53 -0.63 -3.54
N GLU A 47 -17.27 -1.10 -4.75
CA GLU A 47 -18.03 -2.19 -5.38
C GLU A 47 -17.94 -3.47 -4.56
N LEU A 48 -16.72 -3.87 -4.15
CA LEU A 48 -16.50 -5.03 -3.30
C LEU A 48 -17.28 -4.94 -1.99
N LEU A 49 -17.22 -3.80 -1.31
CA LEU A 49 -17.90 -3.58 -0.04
C LEU A 49 -19.42 -3.57 -0.19
N SER A 50 -19.92 -2.99 -1.28
CA SER A 50 -21.35 -2.98 -1.59
C SER A 50 -21.86 -4.40 -1.86
N ALA A 51 -21.07 -5.25 -2.52
CA ALA A 51 -21.43 -6.64 -2.81
C ALA A 51 -21.56 -7.51 -1.55
N ILE A 52 -20.86 -7.15 -0.47
CA ILE A 52 -20.89 -7.86 0.82
C ILE A 52 -21.71 -7.13 1.89
N ASP A 53 -22.49 -6.12 1.50
CA ASP A 53 -23.32 -5.29 2.39
C ASP A 53 -22.53 -4.65 3.55
N MET A 54 -21.32 -4.16 3.25
CA MET A 54 -20.47 -3.43 4.20
C MET A 54 -20.44 -1.92 3.93
N PRO A 55 -20.33 -1.09 4.97
CA PRO A 55 -20.30 0.36 4.82
C PRO A 55 -19.04 0.82 4.10
N THR A 56 -19.20 1.69 3.12
CA THR A 56 -18.07 2.24 2.36
C THR A 56 -17.46 3.45 3.07
N PRO A 57 -16.12 3.55 3.08
CA PRO A 57 -15.46 4.72 3.62
C PRO A 57 -15.70 5.94 2.74
N SER A 58 -15.89 7.10 3.37
CA SER A 58 -16.10 8.35 2.63
C SER A 58 -14.90 8.67 1.72
N PRO A 59 -15.10 9.30 0.55
CA PRO A 59 -14.02 9.58 -0.39
C PRO A 59 -12.82 10.32 0.20
N LYS A 60 -13.07 11.32 1.05
CA LYS A 60 -12.01 12.09 1.71
C LYS A 60 -11.18 11.21 2.65
N PHE A 61 -11.82 10.30 3.37
CA PHE A 61 -11.16 9.40 4.31
C PHE A 61 -10.37 8.31 3.58
N TYR A 62 -10.94 7.71 2.54
CA TYR A 62 -10.24 6.71 1.73
C TYR A 62 -8.97 7.31 1.09
N ARG A 63 -9.08 8.49 0.49
CA ARG A 63 -7.92 9.21 -0.08
C ARG A 63 -6.84 9.52 0.94
N LYS A 64 -7.22 9.86 2.18
CA LYS A 64 -6.26 10.07 3.26
C LYS A 64 -5.47 8.77 3.53
N LEU A 65 -6.17 7.65 3.64
CA LEU A 65 -5.54 6.34 3.86
C LEU A 65 -4.67 5.92 2.67
N GLU A 66 -5.11 6.14 1.44
CA GLU A 66 -4.29 5.89 0.24
C GLU A 66 -2.99 6.69 0.27
N ASN A 67 -3.05 7.97 0.64
CA ASN A 67 -1.84 8.80 0.79
C ASN A 67 -0.93 8.29 1.91
N ASP A 68 -1.51 7.88 3.04
CA ASP A 68 -0.75 7.32 4.16
C ASP A 68 -0.04 6.01 3.76
N VAL A 69 -0.74 5.12 3.05
CA VAL A 69 -0.18 3.88 2.48
C VAL A 69 0.93 4.21 1.47
N GLY A 70 0.66 5.14 0.55
CA GLY A 70 1.62 5.57 -0.48
C GLY A 70 2.91 6.12 0.11
N ARG A 71 2.82 6.92 1.18
CA ARG A 71 4.00 7.42 1.89
C ARG A 71 4.83 6.30 2.51
N VAL A 72 4.19 5.28 3.09
CA VAL A 72 4.91 4.12 3.64
C VAL A 72 5.61 3.35 2.54
N TRP A 73 4.93 3.14 1.41
CA TRP A 73 5.51 2.47 0.24
C TRP A 73 6.70 3.23 -0.31
N GLU A 74 6.56 4.53 -0.54
CA GLU A 74 7.63 5.39 -1.04
C GLU A 74 8.88 5.30 -0.16
N MET A 75 8.72 5.43 1.16
CA MET A 75 9.84 5.32 2.10
C MET A 75 10.54 3.95 2.01
N GLN A 76 9.76 2.86 1.92
CA GLN A 76 10.32 1.51 1.82
C GLN A 76 11.00 1.28 0.47
N PHE A 77 10.42 1.75 -0.63
CA PHE A 77 11.00 1.64 -1.95
C PHE A 77 12.31 2.43 -2.05
N GLN A 78 12.33 3.69 -1.59
CA GLN A 78 13.56 4.49 -1.56
C GLN A 78 14.67 3.81 -0.75
N SER A 79 14.34 3.25 0.43
CA SER A 79 15.32 2.53 1.25
C SER A 79 15.87 1.29 0.53
N LYS A 80 15.02 0.50 -0.12
CA LYS A 80 15.42 -0.70 -0.86
C LYS A 80 16.21 -0.36 -2.11
N MET A 81 15.77 0.62 -2.90
CA MET A 81 16.47 1.08 -4.10
C MET A 81 17.86 1.60 -3.76
N LYS A 82 18.01 2.34 -2.65
CA LYS A 82 19.35 2.79 -2.21
C LYS A 82 20.27 1.62 -1.89
N LYS A 83 19.78 0.62 -1.14
CA LYS A 83 20.57 -0.58 -0.81
C LYS A 83 20.95 -1.38 -2.06
N ALA A 84 20.01 -1.54 -2.99
CA ALA A 84 20.27 -2.19 -4.27
C ALA A 84 21.33 -1.42 -5.07
N ALA A 85 21.22 -0.08 -5.16
CA ALA A 85 22.20 0.74 -5.86
C ALA A 85 23.61 0.64 -5.25
N ASP A 86 23.73 0.58 -3.93
CA ASP A 86 25.02 0.38 -3.25
C ASP A 86 25.63 -1.00 -3.57
N GLU A 87 24.81 -2.04 -3.66
CA GLU A 87 25.22 -3.40 -4.03
C GLU A 87 25.62 -3.51 -5.51
N GLU A 88 24.79 -2.96 -6.41
CA GLU A 88 25.06 -2.89 -7.86
C GLU A 88 26.37 -2.15 -8.14
N LYS A 89 26.60 -1.03 -7.44
CA LYS A 89 27.86 -0.28 -7.55
C LYS A 89 29.06 -1.13 -7.13
N LYS A 90 28.95 -1.88 -6.05
CA LYS A 90 30.03 -2.74 -5.57
C LYS A 90 30.35 -3.83 -6.59
N LEU A 91 29.33 -4.51 -7.12
CA LEU A 91 29.48 -5.56 -8.12
C LEU A 91 30.10 -5.04 -9.42
N ALA A 92 29.68 -3.87 -9.89
CA ALA A 92 30.26 -3.22 -11.07
C ALA A 92 31.77 -2.93 -10.91
N ILE A 93 32.19 -2.44 -9.74
CA ILE A 93 33.61 -2.19 -9.44
C ILE A 93 34.40 -3.51 -9.43
N GLU A 94 33.84 -4.56 -8.82
CA GLU A 94 34.47 -5.89 -8.77
C GLU A 94 34.60 -6.54 -10.17
N ALA A 95 33.63 -6.30 -11.06
CA ALA A 95 33.65 -6.76 -12.45
C ALA A 95 34.56 -5.93 -13.37
N GLY A 96 34.95 -4.72 -12.95
CA GLY A 96 35.69 -3.77 -13.79
C GLY A 96 34.81 -3.00 -14.77
N ASP A 97 33.48 -3.04 -14.60
CA ASP A 97 32.48 -2.36 -15.42
C ASP A 97 32.42 -0.87 -15.07
N ILE A 98 33.43 -0.13 -15.53
CA ILE A 98 33.61 1.30 -15.25
C ILE A 98 33.81 2.04 -16.57
N GLU A 99 32.90 2.97 -16.87
CA GLU A 99 33.00 3.89 -18.00
C GLU A 99 33.22 5.32 -17.47
N GLU A 100 34.29 5.99 -17.91
CA GLU A 100 34.63 7.35 -17.48
C GLU A 100 34.70 7.56 -15.94
N GLY A 101 35.04 6.51 -15.19
CA GLY A 101 35.06 6.53 -13.72
C GLY A 101 33.69 6.32 -13.06
N ILE A 102 32.66 6.02 -13.83
CA ILE A 102 31.30 5.73 -13.37
C ILE A 102 31.05 4.22 -13.47
N PRO A 103 30.81 3.53 -12.35
CA PRO A 103 30.45 2.11 -12.37
C PRO A 103 29.04 1.93 -12.95
N PHE A 104 28.87 0.93 -13.81
CA PHE A 104 27.59 0.61 -14.43
C PHE A 104 27.25 -0.88 -14.32
N ILE A 105 25.96 -1.21 -14.42
CA ILE A 105 25.49 -2.59 -14.49
C ILE A 105 24.64 -2.77 -15.75
N ILE A 106 24.74 -3.93 -16.39
CA ILE A 106 23.92 -4.26 -17.56
C ILE A 106 22.59 -4.83 -17.07
N VAL A 107 21.51 -4.07 -17.28
CA VAL A 107 20.16 -4.54 -17.01
C VAL A 107 19.62 -5.21 -18.27
N ILE A 108 19.43 -6.53 -18.20
CA ILE A 108 18.77 -7.31 -19.25
C ILE A 108 17.30 -7.43 -18.87
N VAL A 109 16.42 -6.75 -19.61
CA VAL A 109 14.98 -6.87 -19.45
C VAL A 109 14.41 -7.83 -20.50
N ASP A 110 13.56 -8.76 -20.09
CA ASP A 110 12.67 -9.43 -21.02
C ASP A 110 11.62 -8.41 -21.44
N GLY A 111 11.66 -7.91 -22.68
CA GLY A 111 10.64 -7.01 -23.21
C GLY A 111 9.22 -7.62 -23.29
N GLY A 112 8.97 -8.72 -22.58
CA GLY A 112 7.71 -9.42 -22.49
C GLY A 112 6.81 -8.81 -21.41
N TRP A 113 5.93 -7.91 -21.83
CA TRP A 113 4.48 -7.98 -21.54
C TRP A 113 3.74 -6.94 -22.40
N ALA A 114 4.06 -6.90 -23.69
CA ALA A 114 3.47 -5.97 -24.65
C ALA A 114 2.54 -6.67 -25.67
N LYS A 115 1.75 -7.70 -25.30
CA LYS A 115 0.62 -8.29 -26.09
C LYS A 115 -0.34 -8.98 -25.10
N HIS A 116 -1.64 -8.69 -24.96
CA HIS A 116 -2.72 -8.58 -25.96
C HIS A 116 -3.88 -7.73 -25.42
N TYR A 117 -4.25 -6.62 -26.07
CA TYR A 117 -5.63 -6.09 -26.05
C TYR A 117 -5.96 -5.48 -27.42
N ARG A 118 -6.37 -6.33 -28.37
CA ARG A 118 -7.16 -5.94 -29.54
C ARG A 118 -8.13 -7.08 -29.83
N THR A 119 -9.36 -6.90 -29.38
CA THR A 119 -10.62 -7.40 -29.97
C THR A 119 -11.75 -6.65 -29.31
#